data_AF-A0A7I8CJ84-F1
#
_entry.id   AF-A0A7I8CJ84-F1
#
_cell.length_a   1.000
_cell.length_b   1.000
_cell.length_c   1.000
_cell.angle_alpha   90.00
_cell.angle_beta   90.00
_cell.angle_gamma   90.00
#
_symmetry.space_group_name_H-M   'P 1'
#
loop_
_entity.id
_entity.type
_entity.pdbx_description
1 polymer ?
#
loop_
_entity_poly.entity_id
_entity_poly.type
_entity_poly.pdbx_seq_one_letter_code
_entity_poly.pdbx_strand_id
1 'polypeptide(L)' 'MGIAAQLLEETELRLGEVASRVGYGSEFSFSRAFKLARGVSPIQYRRERHGYMATGERELGSVAP' A
#
# COMPACT_ATOMS: atom_id res chain seq x y z
N MET A 1 -5.91 8.37 -9.20
CA MET A 1 -5.02 7.88 -8.12
C MET A 1 -5.75 7.17 -6.97
N GLY A 2 -7.09 7.06 -6.99
CA GLY A 2 -7.84 6.25 -6.00
C GLY A 2 -7.62 4.75 -6.18
N ILE A 3 -7.88 4.23 -7.39
CA ILE A 3 -7.77 2.80 -7.72
C ILE A 3 -6.37 2.24 -7.41
N ALA A 4 -5.31 2.96 -7.77
CA ALA A 4 -3.93 2.53 -7.46
C ALA A 4 -3.68 2.36 -5.96
N ALA A 5 -4.24 3.24 -5.13
CA ALA A 5 -4.08 3.16 -3.67
C ALA A 5 -4.89 2.00 -3.08
N GLN A 6 -6.10 1.79 -3.58
CA GLN A 6 -6.93 0.65 -3.21
C GLN A 6 -6.23 -0.67 -3.54
N LEU A 7 -5.65 -0.81 -4.73
CA LEU A 7 -4.87 -1.99 -5.11
C LEU A 7 -3.67 -2.21 -4.19
N LEU A 8 -2.99 -1.14 -3.75
CA LEU A 8 -1.86 -1.25 -2.81
C LEU A 8 -2.30 -1.63 -1.39
N GLU A 9 -3.54 -1.32 -1.01
CA GLU A 9 -4.11 -1.64 0.31
C GLU A 9 -4.66 -3.07 0.34
N GLU A 10 -5.45 -3.44 -0.66
CA GLU A 10 -6.24 -4.67 -0.68
C GLU A 10 -5.47 -5.87 -1.25
N THR A 11 -4.32 -5.65 -1.91
CA THR A 11 -3.61 -6.71 -2.62
C THR A 11 -2.11 -6.71 -2.35
N GLU A 12 -1.48 -7.86 -2.56
CA GLU A 12 -0.03 -8.03 -2.52
C GLU A 12 0.63 -7.92 -3.91
N LEU A 13 -0.10 -7.35 -4.88
CA LEU A 13 0.40 -7.20 -6.25
C LEU A 13 1.74 -6.48 -6.28
N ARG A 14 2.61 -6.92 -7.20
CA ARG A 14 3.87 -6.22 -7.44
C ARG A 14 3.57 -4.84 -8.02
N LEU A 15 4.44 -3.88 -7.74
CA LEU A 15 4.24 -2.50 -8.16
C LEU A 15 4.17 -2.34 -9.68
N GLY A 16 4.98 -3.09 -10.44
CA GLY A 16 4.86 -3.16 -11.90
C GLY A 16 3.49 -3.64 -12.38
N GLU A 17 2.83 -4.53 -11.64
CA GLU A 17 1.49 -4.99 -11.99
C GLU A 17 0.40 -3.97 -11.64
N VAL A 18 0.54 -3.28 -10.51
CA VAL A 18 -0.34 -2.15 -10.14
C VAL A 18 -0.19 -1.03 -11.17
N ALA A 19 1.04 -0.72 -11.58
CA ALA A 19 1.35 0.24 -12.63
C ALA A 19 0.66 -0.12 -13.95
N SER A 20 0.79 -1.37 -14.40
CA SER A 20 0.16 -1.85 -15.63
C SER A 20 -1.36 -1.74 -15.57
N ARG A 21 -1.98 -2.13 -14.45
CA ARG A 21 -3.44 -2.07 -14.24
C ARG A 21 -4.00 -0.65 -14.24
N VAL A 22 -3.20 0.35 -13.82
CA VAL A 22 -3.61 1.76 -13.79
C VAL A 22 -3.05 2.58 -14.96
N GLY A 23 -2.56 1.91 -16.01
CA GLY A 23 -2.21 2.52 -17.30
C GLY A 23 -0.77 3.07 -17.40
N TYR A 24 0.13 2.66 -16.51
CA TYR A 24 1.54 3.05 -16.55
C TYR A 24 2.41 1.96 -17.16
N GLY A 25 3.26 2.34 -18.11
CA GLY A 25 4.22 1.43 -18.76
C GLY A 25 5.43 1.05 -17.91
N SER A 26 5.60 1.65 -16.73
CA SER A 26 6.66 1.26 -15.80
C SER A 26 6.30 1.57 -14.34
N GLU A 27 6.85 0.76 -13.44
CA GLU A 27 6.80 0.97 -12.00
C GLU A 27 7.40 2.33 -11.58
N PHE A 28 8.43 2.80 -12.29
CA PHE A 28 9.10 4.06 -11.97
C PHE A 28 8.21 5.27 -12.29
N SER A 29 7.58 5.27 -13.47
CA SER A 29 6.63 6.30 -13.89
C SER A 29 5.43 6.34 -12.94
N PHE A 30 4.91 5.17 -12.57
CA PHE A 30 3.84 5.04 -11.59
C PHE A 30 4.27 5.60 -10.22
N SER A 31 5.43 5.19 -9.70
CA SER A 31 5.90 5.60 -8.38
C SER A 31 6.08 7.10 -8.26
N ARG A 32 6.61 7.76 -9.30
CA ARG A 32 6.72 9.21 -9.36
C ARG A 32 5.34 9.88 -9.36
N ALA A 33 4.43 9.43 -10.22
CA ALA A 33 3.09 9.99 -10.33
C ALA A 33 2.27 9.81 -9.04
N PHE A 34 2.37 8.63 -8.42
CA PHE A 34 1.72 8.32 -7.15
C PHE A 34 2.26 9.19 -6.02
N LYS A 35 3.59 9.34 -5.91
CA LYS A 35 4.21 10.21 -4.91
C LYS A 35 3.80 11.67 -5.07
N LEU A 36 3.73 12.17 -6.31
CA LEU A 36 3.25 13.53 -6.56
C LEU A 36 1.79 13.72 -6.14
N ALA A 37 0.95 12.70 -6.35
CA ALA A 37 -0.47 12.78 -6.05
C ALA A 37 -0.84 12.52 -4.58
N ARG A 38 -0.03 11.73 -3.85
CA ARG A 38 -0.32 11.28 -2.48
C ARG A 38 0.70 11.73 -1.43
N GLY A 39 1.79 12.38 -1.84
CA GLY A 39 2.87 12.83 -0.97
C GLY A 39 3.88 11.74 -0.55
N VAL A 40 3.48 10.47 -0.58
CA VAL A 40 4.32 9.32 -0.18
C VAL A 40 4.50 8.32 -1.32
N SER A 41 5.58 7.53 -1.28
CA SER A 41 5.81 6.49 -2.30
C SER A 41 4.79 5.35 -2.18
N PRO A 42 4.49 4.62 -3.27
CA PRO A 42 3.62 3.45 -3.22
C PRO A 42 4.04 2.38 -2.20
N ILE A 43 5.35 2.12 -2.09
CA ILE A 43 5.90 1.15 -1.13
C ILE A 43 5.62 1.60 0.29
N GLN A 44 5.90 2.88 0.58
CA GLN A 44 5.66 3.46 1.89
C GLN A 44 4.16 3.46 2.22
N TYR A 45 3.32 3.84 1.27
CA TYR A 45 1.86 3.82 1.41
C TYR A 45 1.36 2.41 1.79
N ARG A 46 1.83 1.38 1.08
CA ARG A 46 1.52 -0.02 1.40
C ARG A 46 2.02 -0.41 2.80
N ARG A 47 3.27 -0.08 3.12
CA ARG A 47 3.85 -0.40 4.44
C ARG A 47 3.13 0.27 5.59
N GLU A 48 2.69 1.51 5.45
CA GLU A 48 1.94 2.21 6.49
C GLU A 48 0.58 1.53 6.72
N ARG A 49 -0.13 1.20 5.64
CA ARG A 49 -1.45 0.56 5.71
C ARG A 49 -1.40 -0.88 6.25
N HIS A 50 -0.38 -1.65 5.89
CA HIS A 50 -0.16 -3.01 6.39
C HIS A 50 0.59 -3.06 7.72
N GLY A 51 1.36 -2.02 8.06
CA GLY A 51 2.11 -1.89 9.32
C GLY A 51 1.22 -1.61 10.52
N TYR A 52 0.05 -0.98 10.31
CA TYR A 52 -1.00 -0.89 11.33
C TYR A 52 -1.63 -2.26 11.63
N MET A 53 -1.65 -3.20 10.68
CA MET A 53 -2.13 -4.57 10.92
C MET A 53 -1.12 -5.40 11.73
N ALA A 54 0.19 -5.23 11.47
CA ALA A 54 1.25 -5.97 12.17
C ALA A 54 1.44 -5.60 13.66
N THR A 55 0.85 -4.49 14.14
CA THR A 55 0.96 -4.03 15.54
C THR A 55 -0.35 -4.22 16.33
N GLY A 56 -1.46 -4.59 15.69
CA GLY A 56 -2.78 -4.71 16.32
C GLY A 56 -3.09 -6.04 17.02
N GLU A 57 -2.25 -7.07 16.89
CA GLU A 57 -2.55 -8.43 17.37
C GLU A 57 -1.75 -8.86 18.62
N ARG A 58 -1.11 -7.94 19.35
CA ARG A 58 -0.38 -8.27 20.60
C ARG A 58 -1.10 -7.91 21.91
N GLU A 59 -2.36 -7.48 21.87
CA GLU A 59 -3.15 -7.18 23.09
C GLU A 59 -4.58 -7.76 23.11
N LEU A 60 -4.74 -9.05 22.75
CA LEU A 60 -5.94 -9.82 23.09
C LEU A 60 -5.57 -11.16 23.73
N GLY A 61 -4.69 -11.09 24.73
CA GLY A 61 -4.20 -12.25 25.48
C GLY A 61 -3.80 -11.89 26.91
N SER A 62 -4.70 -11.27 27.68
CA SER A 62 -4.84 -11.46 29.14
C SER A 62 -5.91 -10.51 29.70
N VAL A 63 -7.16 -10.94 29.71
CA VAL A 63 -8.11 -10.52 30.75
C VAL A 63 -8.50 -11.78 31.52
N ALA A 64 -7.62 -12.17 32.45
CA ALA A 64 -7.95 -13.17 33.45
C ALA A 64 -8.82 -12.52 34.54
N PRO A 65 -9.95 -13.13 34.94
CA PRO A 65 -10.38 -13.07 36.34
C PRO A 65 -9.49 -13.97 37.22
#